data_AF-A0A8B7TLQ0-F1
#
_entry.id   AF-A0A8B7TLQ0-F1
#
_cell.length_a   1.000
_cell.length_b   1.000
_cell.length_c   1.000
_cell.angle_alpha   90.00
_cell.angle_beta   90.00
_cell.angle_gamma   90.00
#
_symmetry.space_group_name_H-M   'P 1'
#
loop_
_entity.id
_entity.type
_entity.pdbx_description
1 polymer ?
#
loop_
_entity_poly.entity_id
_entity_poly.type
_entity_poly.pdbx_seq_one_letter_code
_entity_poly.pdbx_strand_id
1 'polypeptide(L)'
;MAPKLLLLLCLFSGLHARSRKVEEDEYEDSSSNQKWVLAPKSQDTDVTLILNKLLREYDKKLRPDIGIKPTVIDVDIYVNSIGPVSSINM
;
A
#
# COMPACT_ATOMS: atom_id res chain seq x y z
N MET A 1 29.04 44.87 5.52
CA MET A 1 28.84 43.40 5.63
C MET A 1 27.41 43.00 6.03
N ALA A 2 26.42 43.92 6.06
CA ALA A 2 25.08 43.66 6.58
C ALA A 2 23.98 43.21 5.58
N PRO A 3 23.99 43.51 4.27
CA PRO A 3 22.81 43.24 3.43
C PRO A 3 22.61 41.75 3.13
N LYS A 4 23.71 40.98 3.11
CA LYS A 4 23.67 39.52 2.90
C LYS A 4 23.07 38.77 4.10
N LEU A 5 23.32 39.26 5.32
CA LEU A 5 22.76 38.67 6.54
C LEU A 5 21.25 38.92 6.64
N LEU A 6 20.81 40.11 6.21
CA LEU A 6 19.38 40.47 6.20
C LEU A 6 18.59 39.62 5.20
N LEU A 7 19.16 39.37 4.01
CA LEU A 7 18.60 38.47 3.00
C LEU A 7 18.48 37.03 3.53
N LEU A 8 19.50 36.56 4.25
CA LEU A 8 19.49 35.23 4.87
C LEU A 8 18.35 35.11 5.91
N LEU A 9 18.19 36.13 6.76
CA LEU A 9 17.14 36.16 7.79
C LEU A 9 15.73 36.12 7.18
N CYS A 10 15.50 36.84 6.08
CA CYS A 10 14.23 36.82 5.35
C CYS A 10 13.91 35.44 4.76
N LEU A 11 14.92 34.72 4.25
CA LEU A 11 14.73 33.38 3.69
C LEU A 11 14.38 32.37 4.78
N PHE A 12 15.04 32.43 5.95
CA PHE A 12 14.74 31.55 7.08
C PHE A 12 13.35 31.79 7.68
N SER A 13 12.90 33.05 7.76
CA SER A 13 11.56 33.37 8.28
C SER A 13 10.44 32.92 7.32
N GLY A 14 10.65 33.01 6.00
CA GLY A 14 9.71 32.47 5.01
C GLY A 14 9.59 30.93 5.04
N LEU A 15 10.69 30.23 5.33
CA LEU A 15 10.71 28.77 5.48
C LEU A 15 10.04 28.32 6.79
N HIS A 16 10.23 29.07 7.88
CA HIS A 16 9.64 28.74 9.18
C HIS A 16 8.11 28.95 9.20
N ALA A 17 7.60 29.95 8.48
CA ALA A 17 6.17 30.20 8.36
C ALA A 17 5.41 29.09 7.61
N ARG A 18 6.08 28.32 6.75
CA ARG A 18 5.48 27.22 5.97
C ARG A 18 5.44 25.88 6.72
N SER A 19 6.12 25.78 7.87
CA SER A 19 6.28 24.56 8.66
C SER A 19 5.51 24.60 9.98
N ARG A 20 4.33 25.21 10.02
CA ARG A 20 3.41 25.07 11.13
C ARG A 20 2.05 24.65 10.59
N LYS A 21 1.94 23.39 10.18
CA LYS A 21 0.66 22.70 10.13
C LYS A 21 0.42 22.15 11.54
N VAL A 22 -0.49 22.80 12.24
CA VAL A 22 -1.10 22.33 13.48
C VAL A 22 -1.96 21.14 13.08
N GLU A 23 -1.61 19.96 13.57
CA GLU A 23 -2.49 18.79 13.60
C GLU A 23 -3.48 19.06 14.74
N GLU A 24 -4.68 19.53 14.41
CA GLU A 24 -5.82 19.60 15.33
C GLU A 24 -6.72 18.42 15.00
N ASP A 25 -6.83 17.51 15.96
CA ASP A 25 -7.76 16.39 15.98
C ASP A 25 -9.21 16.89 15.88
N GLU A 26 -9.91 16.58 14.79
CA GLU A 26 -11.37 16.73 14.74
C GLU A 26 -12.00 15.48 14.10
N TYR A 27 -12.53 14.64 14.98
CA TYR A 27 -13.37 13.50 14.66
C TYR A 27 -14.73 14.01 14.14
N GLU A 28 -14.91 14.04 12.82
CA GLU A 28 -16.24 14.21 12.22
C GLU A 28 -16.67 12.92 11.51
N ASP A 29 -17.48 12.14 12.21
CA ASP A 29 -18.27 11.01 11.70
C ASP A 29 -19.42 11.55 10.83
N SER A 30 -19.09 12.03 9.64
CA SER A 30 -20.10 12.32 8.64
C SER A 30 -20.36 11.05 7.84
N SER A 31 -21.45 10.36 8.20
CA SER A 31 -22.10 9.23 7.50
C SER A 31 -22.49 9.55 6.05
N SER A 32 -21.49 9.83 5.21
CA SER A 32 -21.68 9.98 3.78
C SER A 32 -21.80 8.58 3.17
N ASN A 33 -23.03 8.23 2.78
CA ASN A 33 -23.31 7.07 1.95
C ASN A 33 -22.73 7.33 0.54
N GLN A 34 -21.40 7.37 0.44
CA GLN A 34 -20.67 7.49 -0.80
C GLN A 34 -20.67 6.12 -1.44
N LYS A 35 -21.62 5.90 -2.34
CA LYS A 35 -21.47 4.91 -3.39
C LYS A 35 -20.12 5.21 -4.06
N TRP A 36 -19.10 4.42 -3.72
CA TRP A 36 -17.72 4.52 -4.18
C TRP A 36 -17.66 4.32 -5.70
N VAL A 37 -18.10 5.31 -6.47
CA VAL A 37 -17.76 5.41 -7.88
C VAL A 37 -16.42 6.12 -7.90
N LEU A 38 -15.36 5.34 -7.88
CA LEU A 38 -13.99 5.83 -8.00
C LEU A 38 -13.90 6.64 -9.30
N ALA A 39 -13.75 7.95 -9.18
CA ALA A 39 -13.38 8.79 -10.30
C ALA A 39 -12.00 8.32 -10.80
N PRO A 40 -11.80 8.05 -12.11
CA PRO A 40 -10.54 7.51 -12.60
C PRO A 40 -9.37 8.44 -12.28
N LYS A 41 -8.37 7.94 -11.55
CA LYS A 41 -7.10 8.66 -11.36
C LYS A 41 -6.35 8.64 -12.69
N SER A 42 -6.04 9.81 -13.22
CA SER A 42 -5.46 10.03 -14.56
C SER A 42 -4.01 9.55 -14.76
N GLN A 43 -3.50 8.73 -13.85
CA GLN A 43 -2.14 8.18 -13.87
C GLN A 43 -2.11 6.67 -13.61
N ASP A 44 -3.26 6.02 -13.63
CA ASP A 44 -3.37 4.56 -13.65
C ASP A 44 -3.19 4.12 -15.12
N THR A 45 -2.02 3.59 -15.49
CA THR A 45 -2.01 2.63 -16.60
C THR A 45 -3.07 1.60 -16.27
N ASP A 46 -4.12 1.52 -17.09
CA ASP A 46 -5.32 0.74 -16.80
C ASP A 46 -4.94 -0.62 -16.22
N VAL A 47 -5.21 -0.83 -14.93
CA VAL A 47 -4.81 -2.02 -14.18
C VAL A 47 -5.33 -3.27 -14.90
N THR A 48 -6.47 -3.14 -15.57
CA THR A 48 -7.07 -4.15 -16.44
C THR A 48 -6.12 -4.58 -17.56
N LEU A 49 -5.45 -3.62 -18.22
CA LEU A 49 -4.49 -3.91 -19.28
C LEU A 49 -3.29 -4.70 -18.76
N ILE A 50 -2.82 -4.40 -17.53
CA ILE A 50 -1.71 -5.11 -16.90
C ILE A 50 -2.12 -6.55 -16.57
N LEU A 51 -3.26 -6.74 -15.92
CA LEU A 51 -3.78 -8.07 -15.57
C LEU A 51 -3.99 -8.92 -16.82
N ASN A 52 -4.55 -8.33 -17.89
CA ASN A 52 -4.74 -9.02 -19.17
C ASN A 52 -3.41 -9.47 -19.79
N LYS A 53 -2.35 -8.67 -19.67
CA LYS A 53 -1.01 -9.06 -20.13
C LYS A 53 -0.41 -10.19 -19.31
N LEU A 54 -0.60 -10.19 -17.98
CA LEU A 54 -0.10 -11.25 -17.10
C LEU A 54 -0.79 -12.60 -17.36
N LEU A 55 -2.08 -12.58 -17.69
CA LEU A 55 -2.85 -13.79 -17.97
C LEU A 55 -2.72 -14.28 -19.41
N ARG A 56 -2.21 -13.45 -20.33
CA ARG A 56 -2.01 -13.86 -21.71
C ARG A 56 -0.97 -14.97 -21.77
N GLU A 57 -1.34 -16.09 -22.39
CA GLU A 57 -0.47 -17.27 -22.56
C GLU A 57 -0.02 -17.95 -21.25
N TYR A 58 -0.63 -17.64 -20.11
CA TYR A 58 -0.35 -18.30 -18.84
C TYR A 58 -1.00 -19.69 -18.76
N ASP A 59 -0.20 -20.77 -18.69
CA ASP A 59 -0.70 -22.13 -18.44
C ASP A 59 -0.60 -22.49 -16.94
N LYS A 60 -1.75 -22.47 -16.27
CA LYS A 60 -1.87 -22.81 -14.83
C LYS A 60 -1.64 -24.29 -14.50
N LYS A 61 -1.53 -25.18 -15.50
CA LYS A 61 -1.25 -26.60 -15.27
C LYS A 61 0.23 -26.88 -15.02
N LEU A 62 1.09 -25.98 -15.48
CA LEU A 62 2.54 -26.12 -15.35
C LEU A 62 3.03 -25.38 -14.11
N ARG A 63 3.93 -26.03 -13.37
CA ARG A 63 4.71 -25.41 -12.30
C ARG A 63 5.74 -24.43 -12.90
N PRO A 64 6.08 -23.32 -12.21
CA PRO A 64 7.22 -22.48 -12.58
C PRO A 64 8.53 -23.27 -12.70
N ASP A 65 9.35 -22.94 -13.68
CA ASP A 65 10.67 -23.56 -13.91
C ASP A 65 10.62 -25.10 -14.09
N ILE A 66 9.56 -25.63 -14.71
CA ILE A 66 9.41 -27.06 -14.99
C ILE A 66 10.64 -27.62 -15.74
N GLY A 67 11.24 -28.67 -15.17
CA GLY A 67 12.41 -29.33 -15.76
C GLY A 67 13.76 -28.64 -15.52
N ILE A 68 13.78 -27.47 -14.86
CA ILE A 68 15.02 -26.75 -14.55
C ILE A 68 15.38 -26.91 -13.07
N LYS A 69 14.49 -26.46 -12.18
CA LYS A 69 14.71 -26.52 -10.72
C LYS A 69 13.40 -26.73 -9.97
N PRO A 70 13.44 -27.29 -8.74
CA PRO A 70 12.27 -27.32 -7.87
C PRO A 70 11.83 -25.91 -7.48
N THR A 71 10.51 -25.70 -7.36
CA THR A 71 9.96 -24.46 -6.79
C THR A 71 10.05 -24.51 -5.27
N VAL A 72 10.76 -23.56 -4.68
CA VAL A 72 10.81 -23.38 -3.23
C VAL A 72 9.56 -22.62 -2.79
N ILE A 73 8.87 -23.14 -1.77
CA ILE A 73 7.66 -22.53 -1.23
C ILE A 73 7.94 -22.20 0.23
N ASP A 74 7.93 -20.91 0.55
CA ASP A 74 8.00 -20.42 1.92
C ASP A 74 6.59 -20.44 2.51
N VAL A 75 6.41 -21.19 3.59
CA VAL A 75 5.10 -21.38 4.24
C VAL A 75 5.12 -20.69 5.59
N ASP A 76 4.07 -19.92 5.86
CA ASP A 76 3.79 -19.33 7.17
C ASP A 76 2.37 -19.72 7.60
N ILE A 77 2.20 -20.10 8.86
CA ILE A 77 0.94 -20.62 9.40
C ILE A 77 0.53 -19.80 10.61
N TYR A 78 -0.58 -19.08 10.48
CA TYR A 78 -1.23 -18.39 11.58
C TYR A 78 -2.44 -19.19 12.08
N VAL A 79 -2.32 -19.76 13.29
CA VAL A 79 -3.41 -20.52 13.91
C VAL A 79 -4.31 -19.59 14.69
N ASN A 80 -5.55 -19.43 14.23
CA ASN A 80 -6.56 -18.62 14.92
C ASN A 80 -7.02 -19.28 16.23
N SER A 81 -7.35 -20.56 16.17
CA SER A 81 -7.80 -21.36 17.31
C SER A 81 -7.54 -22.84 17.07
N ILE A 82 -7.45 -23.60 18.16
CA ILE A 82 -7.35 -25.06 18.11
C ILE A 82 -8.64 -25.61 18.71
N GLY A 83 -9.30 -26.52 17.98
CA GLY A 83 -10.50 -27.19 18.44
C GLY A 83 -10.24 -28.14 19.62
N PRO A 84 -11.28 -28.67 20.28
CA PRO A 84 -11.11 -29.65 21.33
C PRO A 84 -10.39 -30.91 20.80
N VAL A 85 -9.33 -31.33 21.50
CA VAL A 85 -8.52 -32.49 21.13
C VAL A 85 -9.10 -33.74 21.79
N SER A 86 -9.41 -34.76 20.98
CA SER A 86 -9.91 -36.04 21.49
C SER A 86 -8.75 -36.95 21.91
N SER A 87 -8.81 -37.50 23.12
CA SER A 87 -7.84 -38.50 23.59
C SER A 87 -8.14 -39.92 23.10
N ILE A 88 -9.30 -40.16 22.49
CA ILE A 88 -9.73 -41.50 22.03
C ILE A 88 -9.34 -41.73 20.56
N ASN A 89 -9.30 -40.67 19.75
CA ASN A 89 -9.18 -40.76 18.28
C ASN A 89 -7.86 -40.19 17.74
N MET A 90 -6.73 -40.48 18.40
CA MET A 90 -5.42 -39.99 17.99
C MET A 90 -5.02 -40.47 16.59
#